data_AF-A0A544Y3Z8-F1
#
_entry.id   AF-A0A544Y3Z8-F1
#
_cell.length_a   1.000
_cell.length_b   1.000
_cell.length_c   1.000
_cell.angle_alpha   90.00
_cell.angle_beta   90.00
_cell.angle_gamma   90.00
#
_symmetry.space_group_name_H-M   'P 1'
#
loop_
_entity.id
_entity.type
_entity.pdbx_description
1 polymer ?
#
loop_
_entity_poly.entity_id
_entity_poly.type
_entity_poly.pdbx_seq_one_letter_code
_entity_poly.pdbx_strand_id
1 'polypeptide(L)'
;MSDENYDDIDEQDDQDEEKFESWDAFWEEIRRKEEAERGGPKTEIIRGIEVVVPRDLPIRFDRRLDQLKASSSDEDLKALLADLFGADVLDAWIDAGMTPMELRVVLMWGVAQGKGRAMSFRQAYELVKEGSEGKAESSTRKNGSAGSTGGRSKRTSARATSSNGTSSRT
;
A
#
# COMPACT_ATOMS: atom_id res chain seq x y z
N MET A 1 -8.11 -47.08 74.29
CA MET A 1 -6.81 -46.50 74.71
C MET A 1 -5.76 -47.36 74.01
N SER A 2 -5.23 -46.98 72.86
CA SER A 2 -4.88 -45.60 72.48
C SER A 2 -4.96 -45.36 70.96
N ASP A 3 -5.41 -44.16 70.63
CA ASP A 3 -5.05 -43.24 69.54
C ASP A 3 -4.51 -43.86 68.25
N GLU A 4 -5.20 -43.82 67.11
CA GLU A 4 -5.51 -42.61 66.31
C GLU A 4 -4.33 -41.61 66.29
N ASN A 5 -3.37 -41.87 65.40
CA ASN A 5 -2.55 -40.82 64.82
C ASN A 5 -2.43 -41.12 63.31
N TYR A 6 -3.47 -40.73 62.57
CA TYR A 6 -3.34 -40.41 61.16
C TYR A 6 -2.59 -39.07 61.11
N ASP A 7 -1.26 -39.13 61.03
CA ASP A 7 -0.44 -37.99 60.65
C ASP A 7 -0.73 -37.67 59.19
N ASP A 8 -1.79 -36.88 58.99
CA ASP A 8 -1.78 -35.59 58.30
C ASP A 8 -0.49 -35.31 57.51
N ILE A 9 -0.36 -35.91 56.33
CA ILE A 9 0.53 -35.38 55.29
C ILE A 9 -0.32 -34.47 54.44
N ASP A 10 -0.42 -33.26 54.96
CA ASP A 10 -0.76 -31.98 54.34
C ASP A 10 -0.77 -32.06 52.81
N GLU A 11 -1.97 -32.03 52.23
CA GLU A 11 -2.24 -31.69 50.84
C GLU A 11 -1.81 -30.24 50.60
N GLN A 12 -0.51 -30.00 50.51
CA GLN A 12 0.03 -28.83 49.83
C GLN A 12 0.48 -29.30 48.44
N ASP A 13 -0.53 -29.65 47.63
CA ASP A 13 -0.43 -29.44 46.19
C ASP A 13 -0.50 -27.93 46.01
N ASP A 14 0.61 -27.25 46.35
CA ASP A 14 0.93 -25.91 45.87
C ASP A 14 1.07 -26.05 44.35
N GLN A 15 -0.09 -26.16 43.69
CA GLN A 15 -0.25 -25.77 42.31
C GLN A 15 0.04 -24.28 42.34
N ASP A 16 1.32 -23.94 42.18
CA ASP A 16 1.73 -22.78 41.43
C ASP A 16 0.95 -22.87 40.11
N GLU A 17 -0.28 -22.35 40.12
CA GLU A 17 -0.97 -21.88 38.93
C GLU A 17 -0.03 -20.82 38.39
N GLU A 18 0.93 -21.26 37.56
CA GLU A 18 1.60 -20.43 36.58
C GLU A 18 0.44 -19.82 35.78
N LYS A 19 -0.05 -18.67 36.24
CA LYS A 19 -0.96 -17.82 35.50
C LYS A 19 -0.16 -17.34 34.32
N PHE A 20 -0.15 -18.15 33.28
CA PHE A 20 0.33 -17.76 31.98
C PHE A 20 -0.36 -16.44 31.64
N GLU A 21 0.45 -15.41 31.43
CA GLU A 21 -0.03 -14.11 31.00
C GLU A 21 -0.87 -14.28 29.73
N SER A 22 -2.07 -13.69 29.70
CA SER A 22 -2.87 -13.69 28.48
C SER A 22 -2.14 -12.95 27.37
N TRP A 23 -2.24 -13.45 26.13
CA TRP A 23 -1.68 -12.81 24.95
C TRP A 23 -1.97 -11.30 24.87
N ASP A 24 -3.19 -10.89 25.21
CA ASP A 24 -3.60 -9.48 25.17
C ASP A 24 -2.88 -8.65 26.24
N ALA A 25 -2.73 -9.16 27.48
CA ALA A 25 -1.98 -8.49 28.54
C ALA A 25 -0.51 -8.27 28.17
N PHE A 26 0.15 -9.29 27.58
CA PHE A 26 1.53 -9.19 27.12
C PHE A 26 1.70 -8.09 26.06
N TRP A 27 0.82 -8.07 25.05
CA TRP A 27 0.89 -7.06 23.99
C TRP A 27 0.42 -5.67 24.43
N GLU A 28 -0.40 -5.55 25.47
CA GLU A 28 -0.70 -4.26 26.09
C GLU A 28 0.52 -3.70 26.85
N GLU A 29 1.24 -4.54 27.60
CA GLU A 29 2.48 -4.13 28.26
C GLU A 29 3.52 -3.65 27.24
N ILE A 30 3.76 -4.45 26.19
CA ILE A 30 4.69 -4.09 25.12
C ILE A 30 4.29 -2.77 24.46
N ARG A 31 3.00 -2.59 24.08
CA ARG A 31 2.52 -1.35 23.48
C ARG A 31 2.70 -0.14 24.40
N ARG A 32 2.40 -0.29 25.69
CA ARG A 32 2.56 0.77 26.69
C ARG A 32 4.02 1.18 26.86
N LYS A 33 4.93 0.19 26.87
CA LYS A 33 6.37 0.44 26.99
C LYS A 33 6.92 1.13 25.74
N GLU A 34 6.56 0.65 24.54
CA GLU A 34 6.96 1.30 23.29
C GLU A 34 6.39 2.72 23.16
N GLU A 35 5.16 2.95 23.60
CA GLU A 35 4.53 4.27 23.59
C GLU A 35 5.22 5.24 24.58
N ALA A 36 5.59 4.76 25.76
CA ALA A 36 6.34 5.55 26.74
C ALA A 36 7.75 5.88 26.25
N GLU A 37 8.43 4.95 25.58
CA GLU A 37 9.79 5.16 25.05
C GLU A 37 9.82 6.08 23.83
N ARG A 38 8.83 6.02 22.93
CA ARG A 38 8.79 6.83 21.69
C ARG A 38 8.07 8.18 21.85
N GLY A 39 7.37 8.40 22.98
CA GLY A 39 6.44 9.51 23.16
C GLY A 39 5.16 9.30 22.34
N GLY A 40 4.00 9.71 22.89
CA GLY A 40 2.64 9.50 22.38
C GLY A 40 2.39 9.80 20.89
N PRO A 41 1.17 9.52 20.36
CA PRO A 41 0.89 9.57 18.93
C PRO A 41 1.31 10.92 18.36
N LYS A 42 2.26 10.89 17.41
CA LYS A 42 2.71 12.12 16.75
C LYS A 42 1.60 12.55 15.82
N THR A 43 1.10 13.76 16.00
CA THR A 43 0.16 14.37 15.06
C THR A 43 0.90 15.39 14.20
N GLU A 44 0.49 15.49 12.94
CA GLU A 44 1.03 16.44 11.96
C GLU A 44 -0.14 17.17 11.31
N ILE A 45 0.03 18.46 10.97
CA ILE A 45 -1.01 19.23 10.29
C ILE A 45 -0.68 19.28 8.80
N ILE A 46 -1.50 18.64 7.98
CA ILE A 46 -1.37 18.62 6.53
C ILE A 46 -2.57 19.36 5.94
N ARG A 47 -2.32 20.49 5.26
CA ARG A 47 -3.38 21.35 4.68
C ARG A 47 -4.44 21.83 5.70
N GLY A 48 -4.04 21.99 6.97
CA GLY A 48 -4.95 22.40 8.05
C GLY A 48 -5.75 21.26 8.67
N ILE A 49 -5.54 20.01 8.23
CA ILE A 49 -6.13 18.81 8.80
C ILE A 49 -5.08 18.13 9.67
N GLU A 50 -5.43 17.91 10.94
CA GLU A 50 -4.60 17.17 11.88
C GLU A 50 -4.69 15.67 11.58
N VAL A 51 -3.53 15.03 11.39
CA VAL A 51 -3.45 13.61 11.07
C VAL A 51 -2.49 12.90 12.01
N VAL A 52 -2.86 11.68 12.40
CA VAL A 52 -1.99 10.81 13.19
C VAL A 52 -0.92 10.23 12.27
N VAL A 53 0.34 10.43 12.63
CA VAL A 53 1.47 9.90 11.88
C VAL A 53 1.55 8.38 12.07
N PRO A 54 1.53 7.59 10.98
CA PRO A 54 1.64 6.14 11.07
C PRO A 54 2.97 5.75 11.71
N ARG A 55 2.91 4.89 12.73
CA ARG A 55 4.10 4.37 13.43
C ARG A 55 4.61 3.07 12.83
N ASP A 56 3.68 2.27 12.32
CA ASP A 56 3.95 0.97 11.71
C ASP A 56 3.13 0.83 10.43
N LEU A 57 3.67 0.08 9.48
CA LEU A 57 2.96 -0.22 8.24
C LEU A 57 2.17 -1.53 8.38
N PRO A 58 0.94 -1.57 7.85
CA PRO A 58 0.19 -2.83 7.76
C PRO A 58 1.02 -3.92 7.04
N ILE A 59 0.92 -5.18 7.47
CA ILE A 59 1.74 -6.30 6.97
C ILE A 59 1.70 -6.44 5.42
N ARG A 60 0.57 -6.15 4.79
CA ARG A 60 0.40 -6.25 3.32
C ARG A 60 0.68 -4.95 2.58
N PHE A 61 1.11 -3.91 3.28
CA PHE A 61 1.27 -2.57 2.73
C PHE A 61 2.37 -2.52 1.67
N ASP A 62 3.54 -3.11 1.92
CA ASP A 62 4.64 -3.10 0.94
C ASP A 62 4.23 -3.75 -0.40
N ARG A 63 3.48 -4.87 -0.35
CA ARG A 63 2.97 -5.53 -1.55
C ARG A 63 2.00 -4.63 -2.33
N ARG A 64 1.10 -3.93 -1.64
CA ARG A 64 0.17 -2.98 -2.28
C ARG A 64 0.90 -1.75 -2.83
N LEU A 65 1.92 -1.28 -2.13
CA LEU A 65 2.77 -0.18 -2.58
C LEU A 65 3.51 -0.53 -3.88
N ASP A 66 4.02 -1.76 -4.01
CA ASP A 66 4.67 -2.20 -5.24
C ASP A 66 3.67 -2.40 -6.39
N GLN A 67 2.44 -2.82 -6.10
CA GLN A 67 1.36 -2.84 -7.08
C GLN A 67 1.02 -1.42 -7.58
N LEU A 68 0.91 -0.44 -6.69
CA LEU A 68 0.71 0.97 -7.06
C LEU A 68 1.86 1.48 -7.93
N LYS A 69 3.12 1.16 -7.58
CA LYS A 69 4.27 1.53 -8.41
C LYS A 69 4.22 0.90 -9.80
N ALA A 70 3.61 -0.27 -9.97
CA ALA A 70 3.43 -0.89 -11.27
C ALA A 70 2.25 -0.26 -12.05
N SER A 71 1.07 -0.17 -11.43
CA SER A 71 -0.19 0.26 -12.07
C SER A 71 -0.30 1.78 -12.27
N SER A 72 0.33 2.59 -11.42
CA SER A 72 0.14 4.04 -11.34
C SER A 72 -1.33 4.49 -11.30
N SER A 73 -2.24 3.67 -10.75
CA SER A 73 -3.64 4.05 -10.58
C SER A 73 -3.82 5.00 -9.40
N ASP A 74 -4.60 6.05 -9.61
CA ASP A 74 -4.97 6.99 -8.54
C ASP A 74 -5.98 6.37 -7.56
N GLU A 75 -6.73 5.34 -7.96
CA GLU A 75 -7.61 4.59 -7.05
C GLU A 75 -6.80 3.74 -6.06
N ASP A 76 -5.74 3.08 -6.54
CA ASP A 76 -4.82 2.31 -5.69
C ASP A 76 -4.10 3.22 -4.69
N LEU A 77 -3.75 4.44 -5.11
CA LEU A 77 -3.15 5.47 -4.25
C LEU A 77 -4.09 5.89 -3.13
N LYS A 78 -5.36 6.15 -3.47
CA LYS A 78 -6.40 6.50 -2.49
C LYS A 78 -6.62 5.37 -1.50
N ALA A 79 -6.73 4.12 -1.97
CA ALA A 79 -6.90 2.97 -1.08
C ALA A 79 -5.73 2.83 -0.08
N LEU A 80 -4.50 3.03 -0.54
CA LEU A 80 -3.31 3.00 0.33
C LEU A 80 -3.26 4.13 1.35
N LEU A 81 -3.69 5.34 0.97
CA LEU A 81 -3.78 6.47 1.89
C LEU A 81 -4.88 6.25 2.92
N ALA A 82 -6.03 5.71 2.52
CA ALA A 82 -7.12 5.37 3.43
C ALA A 82 -6.71 4.28 4.43
N ASP A 83 -5.94 3.27 4.00
CA ASP A 83 -5.39 2.24 4.89
C ASP A 83 -4.42 2.83 5.93
N LEU A 84 -3.68 3.89 5.56
CA LEU A 84 -2.58 4.42 6.35
C LEU A 84 -2.99 5.55 7.29
N PHE A 85 -3.86 6.44 6.83
CA PHE A 85 -4.30 7.64 7.54
C PHE A 85 -5.79 7.63 7.90
N GLY A 86 -6.57 6.67 7.39
CA GLY A 86 -8.01 6.62 7.52
C GLY A 86 -8.74 7.23 6.32
N ALA A 87 -9.93 6.70 6.01
CA ALA A 87 -10.77 7.17 4.90
C ALA A 87 -11.24 8.62 5.11
N ASP A 88 -11.63 8.98 6.34
CA ASP A 88 -12.13 10.33 6.67
C ASP A 88 -11.10 11.42 6.39
N VAL A 89 -9.82 11.13 6.69
CA VAL A 89 -8.70 12.04 6.45
C VAL A 89 -8.46 12.22 4.94
N LEU A 90 -8.53 11.12 4.19
CA LEU A 90 -8.37 11.16 2.74
C LEU A 90 -9.48 12.00 2.08
N ASP A 91 -10.73 11.79 2.48
CA ASP A 91 -11.86 12.55 1.96
C ASP A 91 -11.70 14.05 2.28
N ALA A 92 -11.28 14.39 3.50
CA ALA A 92 -10.99 15.77 3.89
C ALA A 92 -9.86 16.40 3.04
N TRP A 93 -8.82 15.65 2.67
CA TRP A 93 -7.77 16.14 1.78
C TRP A 93 -8.27 16.36 0.35
N ILE A 94 -9.12 15.46 -0.15
CA ILE A 94 -9.74 15.60 -1.47
C ILE A 94 -10.64 16.84 -1.51
N ASP A 95 -11.47 17.04 -0.48
CA ASP A 95 -12.35 18.20 -0.34
C ASP A 95 -11.56 19.51 -0.19
N ALA A 96 -10.39 19.47 0.48
CA ALA A 96 -9.44 20.57 0.54
C ALA A 96 -8.72 20.85 -0.79
N GLY A 97 -8.96 20.04 -1.83
CA GLY A 97 -8.42 20.21 -3.16
C GLY A 97 -6.99 19.70 -3.33
N MET A 98 -6.55 18.71 -2.56
CA MET A 98 -5.23 18.09 -2.78
C MET A 98 -5.15 17.44 -4.16
N THR A 99 -4.06 17.72 -4.86
CA THR A 99 -3.73 17.11 -6.14
C THR A 99 -3.20 15.68 -5.96
N PRO A 100 -3.29 14.81 -6.98
CA PRO A 100 -2.70 13.47 -6.94
C PRO A 100 -1.19 13.49 -6.64
N MET A 101 -0.49 14.54 -7.06
CA MET A 101 0.93 14.72 -6.76
C MET A 101 1.16 14.92 -5.26
N GLU A 102 0.41 15.82 -4.62
CA GLU A 102 0.50 16.06 -3.18
C GLU A 102 0.17 14.78 -2.38
N LEU A 103 -0.85 14.03 -2.80
CA LEU A 103 -1.21 12.75 -2.20
C LEU A 103 -0.08 11.72 -2.29
N ARG A 104 0.65 11.66 -3.41
CA ARG A 104 1.85 10.78 -3.55
C ARG A 104 2.98 11.20 -2.61
N VAL A 105 3.17 12.50 -2.40
CA VAL A 105 4.17 13.02 -1.45
C VAL A 105 3.81 12.63 -0.03
N VAL A 106 2.55 12.82 0.36
CA VAL A 106 2.06 12.43 1.69
C VAL A 106 2.18 10.91 1.90
N LEU A 107 1.86 10.11 0.88
CA LEU A 107 2.06 8.66 0.95
C LEU A 107 3.55 8.32 1.17
N MET A 108 4.46 8.88 0.37
CA MET A 108 5.89 8.62 0.48
C MET A 108 6.44 9.00 1.86
N TRP A 109 6.03 10.17 2.35
CA TRP A 109 6.38 10.63 3.68
C TRP A 109 5.81 9.70 4.77
N GLY A 110 4.53 9.36 4.71
CA GLY A 110 3.87 8.46 5.67
C GLY A 110 4.51 7.07 5.71
N VAL A 111 4.92 6.54 4.56
CA VAL A 111 5.68 5.28 4.46
C VAL A 111 7.04 5.38 5.12
N ALA A 112 7.76 6.49 4.95
CA ALA A 112 9.03 6.70 5.62
C ALA A 112 8.85 6.74 7.14
N GLN A 113 7.83 7.45 7.63
CA GLN A 113 7.50 7.52 9.05
C GLN A 113 7.14 6.14 9.63
N GLY A 114 6.29 5.38 8.94
CA GLY A 114 5.93 4.01 9.34
C GLY A 114 7.07 2.99 9.27
N LYS A 115 8.19 3.33 8.62
CA LYS A 115 9.44 2.56 8.63
C LYS A 115 10.46 3.09 9.66
N GLY A 116 10.07 4.06 10.48
CA GLY A 116 10.95 4.71 11.45
C GLY A 116 12.03 5.60 10.83
N ARG A 117 11.90 5.98 9.55
CA ARG A 117 12.85 6.84 8.85
C ARG A 117 12.35 8.29 8.89
N ALA A 118 13.16 9.16 9.50
CA ALA A 118 12.93 10.60 9.43
C ALA A 118 13.05 11.09 7.96
N MET A 119 11.96 11.66 7.44
CA MET A 119 11.90 12.23 6.10
C MET A 119 11.10 13.53 6.14
N SER A 120 11.62 14.56 5.47
CA SER A 120 10.89 15.82 5.28
C SER A 120 9.97 15.76 4.06
N PHE A 121 8.92 16.59 4.03
CA PHE A 121 8.05 16.72 2.85
C PHE A 121 8.81 17.12 1.58
N ARG A 122 9.88 17.92 1.71
CA ARG A 122 10.73 18.30 0.57
C ARG A 122 11.45 17.09 -0.03
N GLN A 123 12.03 16.24 0.81
CA GLN A 123 12.67 15.00 0.38
C GLN A 123 11.66 14.03 -0.23
N ALA A 124 10.47 13.92 0.36
CA ALA A 124 9.39 13.10 -0.21
C ALA A 124 8.97 13.62 -1.60
N TYR A 125 8.86 14.94 -1.77
CA TYR A 125 8.57 15.57 -3.07
C TYR A 125 9.64 15.28 -4.12
N GLU A 126 10.93 15.40 -3.76
CA GLU A 126 12.04 15.09 -4.67
C GLU A 126 12.01 13.63 -5.12
N LEU A 127 11.77 12.68 -4.20
CA LEU A 127 11.67 11.26 -4.52
C LEU A 127 10.48 10.93 -5.44
N VAL A 128 9.32 11.54 -5.18
CA VAL A 128 8.15 11.36 -6.06
C VAL A 128 8.42 11.95 -7.44
N LYS A 129 9.07 13.12 -7.50
CA LYS A 129 9.42 13.76 -8.75
C LYS A 129 10.42 12.92 -9.56
N GLU A 130 11.51 12.46 -8.95
CA GLU A 130 12.52 11.61 -9.58
C GLU A 130 11.92 10.29 -10.08
N GLY A 131 11.08 9.64 -9.28
CA GLY A 131 10.36 8.43 -9.67
C GLY A 131 9.32 8.65 -10.78
N SER A 132 8.77 9.87 -10.89
CA SER A 132 7.85 10.24 -11.97
C SER A 132 8.56 10.60 -13.27
N GLU A 133 9.73 11.24 -13.23
CA GLU A 133 10.55 11.56 -14.41
C GLU A 133 11.08 10.29 -15.07
N GLY A 134 11.39 9.24 -14.32
CA GLY A 134 11.74 7.92 -14.86
C GLY A 134 10.57 7.11 -15.45
N LYS A 135 9.33 7.55 -15.24
CA LYS A 135 8.10 6.86 -15.68
C LYS A 135 7.24 7.73 -16.63
N ALA A 136 7.70 8.93 -16.96
CA ALA A 136 7.01 9.89 -17.81
C ALA A 136 7.17 9.56 -19.31
N GLU A 137 6.78 8.36 -19.73
CA GLU A 137 6.64 8.05 -21.17
C GLU A 137 5.53 7.03 -21.43
N SER A 138 4.29 7.38 -21.08
CA SER A 138 3.10 6.78 -21.74
C SER A 138 1.79 7.55 -21.49
N SER A 139 1.82 8.88 -21.38
CA SER A 139 0.61 9.66 -21.58
C SER A 139 0.32 9.75 -23.09
N THR A 140 -0.39 8.74 -23.60
CA THR A 140 -1.02 8.74 -24.93
C THR A 140 -1.85 10.02 -25.10
N ARG A 141 -1.30 11.04 -25.75
CA ARG A 141 -2.08 12.14 -26.33
C ARG A 141 -2.51 11.72 -27.72
N LYS A 142 -3.59 10.94 -27.80
CA LYS A 142 -4.29 10.69 -29.06
C LYS A 142 -5.32 11.79 -29.24
N ASN A 143 -4.91 12.91 -29.83
CA ASN A 143 -5.79 13.84 -30.53
C ASN A 143 -4.96 14.79 -31.40
N GLY A 144 -5.06 14.61 -32.71
CA GLY A 144 -4.37 15.39 -33.73
C GLY A 144 -4.68 14.83 -35.12
N SER A 145 -5.83 15.23 -35.65
CA SER A 145 -6.26 14.99 -37.02
C SER A 145 -5.37 15.70 -38.05
N ALA A 146 -5.33 15.14 -39.26
CA ALA A 146 -5.00 15.72 -40.56
C ALA A 146 -3.52 15.83 -40.99
N GLY A 147 -3.23 15.24 -42.16
CA GLY A 147 -1.99 15.43 -42.91
C GLY A 147 -1.82 14.43 -44.05
N SER A 148 -2.53 14.63 -45.17
CA SER A 148 -2.31 13.87 -46.40
C SER A 148 -0.96 14.21 -47.02
N THR A 149 -0.19 13.22 -47.47
CA THR A 149 0.59 13.31 -48.72
C THR A 149 1.08 11.92 -49.15
N GLY A 150 0.96 11.67 -50.46
CA GLY A 150 1.00 10.36 -51.08
C GLY A 150 2.38 9.70 -51.21
N GLY A 151 2.33 8.43 -51.64
CA GLY A 151 3.52 7.66 -51.99
C GLY A 151 3.26 6.19 -52.26
N ARG A 152 2.12 5.82 -52.89
CA ARG A 152 1.84 4.41 -53.24
C ARG A 152 2.40 4.09 -54.62
N SER A 153 3.65 3.66 -54.67
CA SER A 153 4.26 3.06 -55.85
C SER A 153 4.70 1.63 -55.55
N LYS A 154 3.89 0.63 -55.92
CA LYS A 154 4.37 -0.68 -56.39
C LYS A 154 3.40 -1.22 -57.44
N ARG A 155 3.79 -1.00 -58.69
CA ARG A 155 3.36 -1.69 -59.90
C ARG A 155 4.09 -3.04 -59.91
N THR A 156 3.38 -4.17 -59.97
CA THR A 156 3.67 -5.26 -60.93
C THR A 156 2.40 -6.07 -61.15
N SER A 157 1.98 -6.08 -62.40
CA SER A 157 0.92 -6.86 -63.02
C SER A 157 1.34 -8.32 -63.22
N ALA A 158 0.41 -9.27 -63.07
CA ALA A 158 0.10 -10.26 -64.12
C ALA A 158 -0.96 -11.29 -63.68
N ARG A 159 -2.03 -11.35 -64.49
CA ARG A 159 -2.71 -12.57 -64.98
C ARG A 159 -3.85 -13.22 -64.15
N ALA A 160 -5.03 -12.65 -64.32
CA ALA A 160 -6.25 -13.23 -64.90
C ALA A 160 -6.49 -14.77 -64.90
N THR A 161 -7.71 -15.15 -64.46
CA THR A 161 -8.65 -16.20 -64.98
C THR A 161 -8.16 -17.67 -64.94
N SER A 162 -8.90 -18.71 -64.56
CA SER A 162 -10.35 -19.00 -64.46
C SER A 162 -10.55 -20.43 -63.90
N SER A 163 -11.65 -20.63 -63.16
CA SER A 163 -12.56 -21.80 -63.14
C SER A 163 -12.09 -23.28 -63.09
N ASN A 164 -12.76 -24.01 -62.19
CA ASN A 164 -13.32 -25.38 -62.28
C ASN A 164 -12.41 -26.61 -62.34
N GLY A 165 -12.75 -27.61 -61.49
CA GLY A 165 -12.34 -28.99 -61.69
C GLY A 165 -12.50 -29.92 -60.49
N THR A 166 -13.71 -30.44 -60.30
CA THR A 166 -14.11 -31.61 -59.49
C THR A 166 -13.10 -32.75 -59.42
N SER A 167 -12.93 -33.38 -58.25
CA SER A 167 -12.64 -34.83 -58.13
C SER A 167 -12.96 -35.36 -56.73
N SER A 168 -14.14 -35.95 -56.59
CA SER A 168 -14.52 -36.84 -55.50
C SER A 168 -14.34 -38.30 -55.96
N ARG A 169 -13.26 -38.91 -55.45
CA ARG A 169 -13.14 -40.26 -54.87
C ARG A 169 -14.12 -41.36 -55.34
N THR A 170 -13.57 -42.34 -56.06
CA THR A 170 -13.99 -43.74 -56.03
C THR A 170 -13.36 -44.46 -54.86
#